data_AF-I2N7U6-F1
#
_entry.id   AF-I2N7U6-F1
#
_cell.length_a   1.000
_cell.length_b   1.000
_cell.length_c   1.000
_cell.angle_alpha   90.00
_cell.angle_beta   90.00
_cell.angle_gamma   90.00
#
_symmetry.space_group_name_H-M   'P 1'
#
loop_
_entity.id
_entity.type
_entity.pdbx_description
1 polymer ?
#
loop_
_entity_poly.entity_id
_entity_poly.type
_entity_poly.pdbx_seq_one_letter_code
_entity_poly.pdbx_strand_id
1 'polypeptide(L)'
;MSLHTEEFFTTALPHRLDGSTVGDAFYAQAPDRGIRLRIDFYETRQHTYGGLRLSVIHPEKGRLDTAILSFADHGTYRARDLRTGTLPGTSGYATIRNFPHDETHRPWKGGDFATLADAVHRYARTWGIPLARPAARTAPRTTAPAATPSPAGGTTARAR
;
A
#
# COMPACT_ATOMS: atom_id res chain seq x y z
N MET A 1 12.00 -4.07 -18.34
CA MET A 1 10.85 -4.94 -18.02
C MET A 1 10.24 -4.40 -16.75
N SER A 2 9.17 -3.64 -16.90
CA SER A 2 8.49 -3.06 -15.76
C SER A 2 7.80 -4.18 -14.99
N LEU A 3 8.14 -4.36 -13.71
CA LEU A 3 7.09 -4.76 -12.78
C LEU A 3 5.93 -3.82 -13.08
N HIS A 4 4.70 -4.30 -13.18
CA HIS A 4 3.51 -3.47 -13.37
C HIS A 4 3.41 -2.44 -12.23
N THR A 5 4.26 -1.41 -12.26
CA THR A 5 4.75 -0.68 -11.08
C THR A 5 3.69 0.32 -10.68
N GLU A 6 3.10 0.96 -11.68
CA GLU A 6 1.92 1.77 -11.51
C GLU A 6 0.79 0.95 -10.89
N GLU A 7 0.53 -0.27 -11.38
CA GLU A 7 -0.50 -1.14 -10.82
C GLU A 7 -0.15 -1.58 -9.38
N PHE A 8 1.12 -1.87 -9.08
CA PHE A 8 1.55 -2.18 -7.72
C PHE A 8 1.28 -1.03 -6.76
N PHE A 9 1.72 0.18 -7.12
CA PHE A 9 1.56 1.36 -6.28
C PHE A 9 0.09 1.79 -6.15
N THR A 10 -0.73 1.59 -7.18
CA THR A 10 -2.16 1.94 -7.13
C THR A 10 -3.04 0.88 -6.48
N THR A 11 -2.70 -0.41 -6.58
CA THR A 11 -3.58 -1.51 -6.15
C THR A 11 -3.08 -2.32 -4.96
N ALA A 12 -1.76 -2.48 -4.81
CA ALA A 12 -1.18 -3.42 -3.85
C ALA A 12 -0.57 -2.72 -2.64
N LEU A 13 0.15 -1.62 -2.86
CA LEU A 13 0.68 -0.78 -1.80
C LEU A 13 -0.30 0.36 -1.54
N PRO A 14 -1.16 0.29 -0.51
CA PRO A 14 -2.07 1.40 -0.20
C PRO A 14 -1.27 2.61 0.31
N HIS A 15 -0.69 3.40 -0.60
CA HIS A 15 0.03 4.60 -0.24
C HIS A 15 -0.90 5.79 -0.21
N ARG A 16 -0.79 6.55 0.87
CA ARG A 16 -1.40 7.87 1.02
C ARG A 16 -0.43 8.94 0.55
N LEU A 17 0.46 8.65 -0.38
CA LEU A 17 1.36 9.68 -0.92
C LEU A 17 0.71 10.28 -2.15
N ASP A 18 0.75 11.61 -2.24
CA ASP A 18 0.37 12.33 -3.45
C ASP A 18 1.57 12.35 -4.40
N GLY A 19 1.38 11.81 -5.61
CA GLY A 19 2.49 11.52 -6.51
C GLY A 19 2.06 10.71 -7.74
N SER A 20 3.04 10.35 -8.56
CA SER A 20 2.83 9.64 -9.82
C SER A 20 3.91 8.59 -10.08
N THR A 21 3.55 7.55 -10.82
CA THR A 21 4.51 6.55 -11.28
C THR A 21 5.10 6.99 -12.62
N VAL A 22 6.43 6.92 -12.75
CA VAL A 22 7.15 7.17 -14.00
C VAL A 22 8.14 6.01 -14.22
N GLY A 23 7.87 5.19 -15.23
CA GLY A 23 8.62 3.96 -15.49
C GLY A 23 8.46 2.98 -14.31
N ASP A 24 9.60 2.60 -13.71
CA ASP A 24 9.66 1.59 -12.65
C ASP A 24 9.73 2.21 -11.23
N ALA A 25 9.36 3.49 -11.10
CA ALA A 25 9.43 4.20 -9.84
C ALA A 25 8.23 5.12 -9.60
N PHE A 26 7.78 5.16 -8.34
CA PHE A 26 6.82 6.14 -7.86
C PHE A 26 7.54 7.38 -7.35
N TYR A 27 7.02 8.56 -7.67
CA TYR A 27 7.55 9.85 -7.26
C TYR A 27 6.51 10.65 -6.49
N ALA A 28 6.89 11.13 -5.30
CA ALA A 28 6.15 12.11 -4.54
C ALA A 28 7.00 13.36 -4.30
N GLN A 29 6.39 14.54 -4.29
CA GLN A 29 7.10 15.80 -4.10
C GLN A 29 6.69 16.45 -2.77
N ALA A 30 7.65 17.06 -2.08
CA ALA A 30 7.35 18.02 -1.02
C ALA A 30 7.25 19.43 -1.65
N PRO A 31 6.05 20.05 -1.71
CA PRO A 31 5.86 21.33 -2.38
C PRO A 31 6.79 22.42 -1.86
N ASP A 32 6.99 22.47 -0.54
CA ASP A 32 7.68 23.58 0.14
C ASP A 32 9.19 23.37 0.31
N ARG A 33 9.71 22.18 0.00
CA ARG A 33 11.10 21.80 0.29
C ARG A 33 11.95 21.52 -0.94
N GLY A 34 11.35 21.51 -2.13
CA GLY A 34 12.06 21.23 -3.38
C GLY A 34 12.67 19.82 -3.45
N ILE A 35 12.28 18.91 -2.56
CA ILE A 35 12.74 17.51 -2.56
C ILE A 35 11.69 16.58 -3.14
N ARG A 36 12.16 15.48 -3.71
CA ARG A 36 11.34 14.40 -4.26
C ARG A 36 11.67 13.09 -3.57
N LEU A 37 10.66 12.33 -3.19
CA LEU A 37 10.79 10.94 -2.82
C LEU A 37 10.60 10.08 -4.06
N ARG A 38 11.59 9.26 -4.35
CA ARG A 38 11.54 8.19 -5.34
C ARG A 38 11.40 6.86 -4.61
N ILE A 39 10.44 6.05 -5.01
CA ILE A 39 10.23 4.69 -4.51
C ILE A 39 10.33 3.74 -5.68
N ASP A 40 11.25 2.79 -5.61
CA ASP A 40 11.39 1.73 -6.61
C ASP A 40 11.59 0.37 -5.94
N PHE A 41 11.45 -0.71 -6.70
CA PHE A 41 11.72 -2.04 -6.16
C PHE A 41 13.21 -2.24 -5.92
N TYR A 42 13.55 -2.77 -4.74
CA TYR A 42 14.91 -3.13 -4.40
C TYR A 42 15.22 -4.55 -4.91
N GLU A 43 15.95 -4.61 -6.02
CA GLU A 43 16.41 -5.85 -6.62
C GLU A 43 17.53 -6.46 -5.77
N THR A 44 17.30 -7.65 -5.22
CA THR A 44 18.28 -8.38 -4.40
C THR A 44 19.06 -9.39 -5.22
N ARG A 45 18.44 -9.89 -6.31
CA ARG A 45 19.03 -10.78 -7.33
C ARG A 45 18.33 -10.51 -8.64
N GLN A 46 18.91 -10.96 -9.74
CA GLN A 46 18.34 -10.78 -11.07
C GLN A 46 16.85 -11.16 -11.10
N HIS A 47 16.01 -10.19 -11.45
CA HIS A 47 14.55 -10.29 -11.51
C HIS A 47 13.85 -10.68 -10.19
N THR A 48 14.55 -10.51 -9.07
CA THR A 48 14.05 -10.84 -7.73
C THR A 48 14.17 -9.62 -6.82
N TYR A 49 13.04 -9.23 -6.26
CA TYR A 49 12.94 -8.01 -5.47
C TYR A 49 12.60 -8.38 -4.04
N GLY A 50 13.43 -7.92 -3.11
CA GLY A 50 13.30 -8.21 -1.68
C GLY A 50 12.68 -7.07 -0.88
N GLY A 51 12.29 -5.97 -1.52
CA GLY A 51 11.74 -4.82 -0.83
C GLY A 51 11.51 -3.61 -1.72
N LEU A 52 11.33 -2.47 -1.08
CA LEU A 52 11.28 -1.15 -1.71
C LEU A 52 12.51 -0.33 -1.31
N ARG A 53 13.09 0.37 -2.27
CA ARG A 53 14.11 1.39 -2.06
C ARG A 53 13.44 2.75 -2.09
N LEU A 54 13.59 3.51 -1.03
CA LEU A 54 13.09 4.87 -0.89
C LEU A 54 14.29 5.82 -0.95
N SER A 55 14.30 6.75 -1.89
CA SER A 55 15.38 7.72 -2.06
C SER A 55 14.82 9.14 -1.99
N VAL A 56 15.43 10.00 -1.18
CA VAL A 56 15.12 11.43 -1.18
C VAL A 56 16.11 12.15 -2.07
N ILE A 57 15.62 12.92 -3.03
CA ILE A 57 16.40 13.55 -4.08
C ILE A 57 16.12 15.05 -4.06
N HIS A 58 17.19 15.84 -3.99
CA HIS A 58 17.19 17.27 -4.25
C HIS A 58 17.63 17.51 -5.70
N PRO A 59 16.99 18.41 -6.47
CA PRO A 59 17.31 18.62 -7.88
C PRO A 59 18.78 19.04 -8.09
N GLU A 60 19.31 19.89 -7.21
CA GLU A 60 20.69 20.40 -7.34
C GLU A 60 21.74 19.58 -6.56
N LYS A 61 21.36 18.98 -5.42
CA LYS A 61 22.30 18.27 -4.52
C LYS A 61 22.32 16.77 -4.77
N GLY A 62 21.45 16.27 -5.65
CA GLY A 62 21.28 14.86 -5.90
C GLY A 62 20.63 14.14 -4.72
N ARG A 63 21.03 12.89 -4.49
CA ARG A 63 20.43 12.01 -3.48
C ARG A 63 20.87 12.42 -2.07
N LEU A 64 19.91 12.80 -1.24
CA LEU A 64 20.12 13.19 0.15
C LEU A 64 20.10 12.00 1.11
N ASP A 65 19.20 11.05 0.88
CA ASP A 65 19.00 9.90 1.77
C ASP A 65 18.48 8.67 1.00
N THR A 66 18.68 7.49 1.57
CA THR A 66 18.16 6.23 1.05
C THR A 66 17.85 5.25 2.16
N ALA A 67 16.65 4.71 2.15
CA ALA A 67 16.23 3.59 2.98
C ALA A 67 15.83 2.39 2.12
N ILE A 68 16.08 1.19 2.61
CA ILE A 68 15.59 -0.05 2.03
C ILE A 68 14.60 -0.66 3.03
N LEU A 69 13.36 -0.84 2.59
CA LEU A 69 12.32 -1.50 3.36
C LEU A 69 12.14 -2.91 2.81
N SER A 70 12.70 -3.91 3.50
CA SER A 70 12.62 -5.29 3.05
C SER A 70 11.21 -5.87 3.29
N PHE A 71 10.75 -6.72 2.37
CA PHE A 71 9.50 -7.44 2.53
C PHE A 71 9.54 -8.44 3.70
N ALA A 72 10.73 -8.96 4.02
CA ALA A 72 10.93 -9.88 5.14
C ALA A 72 10.67 -9.19 6.48
N ASP A 73 11.30 -8.03 6.71
CA ASP A 73 11.21 -7.28 7.96
C ASP A 73 9.79 -6.73 8.19
N HIS A 74 9.05 -6.49 7.11
CA HIS A 74 7.68 -5.99 7.16
C HIS A 74 6.63 -7.11 7.08
N GLY A 75 7.05 -8.38 7.11
CA GLY A 75 6.16 -9.54 7.09
C GLY A 75 5.29 -9.65 5.85
N THR A 76 5.67 -9.00 4.74
CA THR A 76 4.81 -8.80 3.57
C THR A 76 4.31 -10.11 2.98
N TYR A 77 5.15 -11.13 2.92
CA TYR A 77 4.78 -12.43 2.38
C TYR A 77 4.60 -13.51 3.43
N ARG A 78 4.49 -13.16 4.71
CA ARG A 78 4.43 -14.14 5.80
C ARG A 78 3.33 -15.19 5.59
N ALA A 79 2.11 -14.77 5.25
CA ALA A 79 0.99 -15.69 5.02
C ALA A 79 1.20 -16.57 3.77
N ARG A 80 1.73 -15.99 2.68
CA ARG A 80 2.06 -16.73 1.45
C ARG A 80 3.11 -17.80 1.73
N ASP A 81 4.22 -17.40 2.34
CA ASP A 81 5.38 -18.25 2.56
C ASP A 81 5.07 -19.37 3.55
N LEU A 82 4.26 -19.11 4.58
CA LEU A 82 3.72 -20.16 5.46
C LEU A 82 2.87 -21.18 4.69
N ARG A 83 1.98 -20.72 3.81
CA ARG A 83 1.11 -21.60 3.01
C ARG A 83 1.88 -22.46 2.01
N THR A 84 3.00 -21.95 1.48
CA THR A 84 3.83 -22.65 0.48
C THR A 84 5.02 -23.38 1.11
N GLY A 85 5.17 -23.37 2.43
CA GLY A 85 6.31 -23.98 3.13
C GLY A 85 7.66 -23.33 2.78
N THR A 86 7.67 -22.07 2.37
CA THR A 86 8.88 -21.33 2.01
C THR A 86 9.52 -20.74 3.27
N LEU A 87 10.76 -21.16 3.56
CA LEU A 87 11.47 -20.83 4.80
C LEU A 87 12.50 -19.70 4.60
N PRO A 88 12.86 -18.96 5.66
CA PRO A 88 13.98 -18.04 5.62
C PRO A 88 15.24 -18.69 5.05
N GLY A 89 15.93 -17.98 4.14
CA GLY A 89 17.13 -18.48 3.47
C GLY A 89 16.87 -19.35 2.24
N THR A 90 15.63 -19.78 1.98
CA THR A 90 15.30 -20.47 0.74
C THR A 90 15.00 -19.49 -0.39
N SER A 91 15.19 -19.95 -1.63
CA SER A 91 14.91 -19.14 -2.80
C SER A 91 13.41 -18.81 -2.86
N GLY A 92 13.07 -17.52 -2.89
CA GLY A 92 11.69 -17.05 -3.03
C GLY A 92 11.08 -16.55 -1.71
N TYR A 93 11.72 -16.84 -0.57
CA TYR A 93 11.30 -16.32 0.73
C TYR A 93 11.25 -14.81 0.72
N ALA A 94 10.11 -14.24 1.13
CA ALA A 94 9.87 -12.81 1.24
C ALA A 94 10.32 -11.98 0.01
N THR A 95 10.15 -12.53 -1.19
CA THR A 95 10.50 -11.83 -2.44
C THR A 95 9.36 -11.81 -3.45
N ILE A 96 9.45 -10.83 -4.36
CA ILE A 96 8.75 -10.82 -5.63
C ILE A 96 9.70 -11.33 -6.70
N ARG A 97 9.22 -12.20 -7.58
CA ARG A 97 9.97 -12.64 -8.77
C ARG A 97 9.24 -12.17 -10.02
N ASN A 98 9.97 -11.58 -10.95
CA ASN A 98 9.44 -11.11 -12.22
C ASN A 98 10.02 -11.96 -13.37
N PHE A 99 9.35 -13.06 -13.71
CA PHE A 99 9.82 -13.92 -14.80
C PHE A 99 9.19 -13.52 -16.15
N PRO A 100 9.96 -13.52 -17.25
CA PRO A 100 9.48 -13.04 -18.57
C PRO A 100 8.28 -13.77 -19.18
N HIS A 101 7.92 -14.95 -18.66
CA HIS A 101 6.87 -15.81 -19.21
C HIS A 101 5.61 -15.87 -18.33
N ASP A 102 5.55 -15.09 -17.23
CA ASP A 102 4.46 -15.12 -16.26
C ASP A 102 3.75 -13.76 -16.16
N GLU A 103 3.37 -13.20 -17.31
CA GLU A 103 2.64 -11.92 -17.39
C GLU A 103 1.19 -12.01 -16.89
N THR A 104 0.67 -13.24 -16.74
CA THR A 104 -0.71 -13.46 -16.26
C THR A 104 -0.82 -13.39 -14.73
N HIS A 105 0.29 -13.51 -14.00
CA HIS A 105 0.30 -13.36 -12.55
C HIS A 105 0.87 -12.00 -12.14
N ARG A 106 0.08 -11.25 -11.36
CA ARG A 106 0.61 -10.13 -10.58
C ARG A 106 1.71 -10.67 -9.66
N PRO A 107 2.97 -10.26 -9.83
CA PRO A 107 4.09 -10.91 -9.15
C PRO A 107 4.11 -10.63 -7.64
N TRP A 108 3.35 -9.62 -7.19
CA TRP A 108 3.14 -9.29 -5.79
C TRP A 108 1.96 -10.03 -5.11
N LYS A 109 1.26 -10.92 -5.83
CA LYS A 109 0.09 -11.65 -5.31
C LYS A 109 0.41 -12.40 -4.01
N GLY A 110 -0.53 -12.34 -3.06
CA GLY A 110 -0.39 -12.96 -1.74
C GLY A 110 0.47 -12.16 -0.75
N GLY A 111 0.91 -10.96 -1.13
CA GLY A 111 1.54 -10.03 -0.20
C GLY A 111 0.51 -9.21 0.58
N ASP A 112 0.75 -9.05 1.88
CA ASP A 112 0.11 -8.06 2.74
C ASP A 112 1.04 -6.85 2.90
N PHE A 113 0.64 -5.72 2.33
CA PHE A 113 1.46 -4.52 2.25
C PHE A 113 1.13 -3.47 3.32
N ALA A 114 0.23 -3.74 4.26
CA ALA A 114 -0.20 -2.74 5.24
C ALA A 114 0.97 -2.19 6.07
N THR A 115 1.73 -3.09 6.72
CA THR A 115 2.90 -2.71 7.53
C THR A 115 3.99 -2.02 6.71
N LEU A 116 4.19 -2.46 5.47
CA LEU A 116 5.16 -1.84 4.56
C LEU A 116 4.72 -0.43 4.17
N ALA A 117 3.43 -0.23 3.86
CA ALA A 117 2.87 1.08 3.53
C ALA A 117 3.00 2.06 4.71
N ASP A 118 2.77 1.61 5.94
CA ASP A 118 2.95 2.43 7.14
C ASP A 118 4.42 2.86 7.32
N ALA A 119 5.37 1.97 7.03
CA ALA A 119 6.79 2.29 7.07
C ALA A 119 7.17 3.32 5.99
N VAL A 120 6.64 3.18 4.77
CA VAL A 120 6.79 4.18 3.70
C VAL A 120 6.25 5.54 4.14
N HIS A 121 5.07 5.60 4.76
CA HIS A 121 4.48 6.87 5.23
C HIS A 121 5.29 7.49 6.36
N ARG A 122 5.83 6.68 7.26
CA ARG A 122 6.68 7.17 8.36
C ARG A 122 7.96 7.80 7.81
N TYR A 123 8.60 7.15 6.84
CA TYR A 123 9.77 7.69 6.16
C TYR A 123 9.42 8.97 5.38
N ALA A 124 8.32 9.00 4.63
CA ALA A 124 7.91 10.21 3.93
C ALA A 124 7.65 11.39 4.90
N ARG A 125 7.06 11.11 6.07
CA ARG A 125 6.77 12.11 7.10
C ARG A 125 8.04 12.72 7.70
N THR A 126 9.11 11.95 7.93
CA THR A 126 10.37 12.52 8.45
C THR A 126 10.98 13.54 7.50
N TRP A 127 10.70 13.41 6.21
CA TRP A 127 11.13 14.34 5.16
C TRP A 127 10.13 15.47 4.87
N GLY A 128 8.98 15.50 5.54
CA GLY A 128 7.94 16.53 5.35
C GLY A 128 7.17 16.37 4.03
N ILE A 129 7.09 15.15 3.50
CA ILE A 129 6.35 14.86 2.28
C ILE A 129 4.87 14.65 2.64
N PRO A 130 3.95 15.38 1.99
CA PRO A 130 2.55 15.35 2.36
C PRO A 130 1.92 13.97 2.11
N LEU A 131 1.01 13.59 3.01
CA LEU A 131 0.18 12.41 2.85
C LEU A 131 -1.21 12.84 2.37
N ALA A 132 -1.67 12.28 1.26
CA ALA A 132 -3.06 12.29 0.83
C ALA A 132 -3.98 11.81 1.95
N ARG A 133 -5.11 12.52 2.12
CA ARG A 133 -6.19 12.04 2.98
C ARG A 133 -6.76 10.77 2.35
N PRO A 134 -6.97 9.67 3.10
CA PRO A 134 -7.68 8.53 2.56
C PRO A 134 -9.03 9.03 2.04
N ALA A 135 -9.35 8.77 0.78
CA ALA A 135 -10.70 9.01 0.27
C ALA A 135 -11.65 8.28 1.22
N ALA A 136 -12.58 9.02 1.82
CA ALA A 136 -13.60 8.42 2.66
C ALA A 136 -14.29 7.37 1.79
N ARG A 137 -14.13 6.10 2.15
CA ARG A 137 -14.77 4.99 1.46
C ARG A 137 -16.26 5.23 1.68
N THR A 138 -16.96 5.77 0.67
CA THR A 138 -18.40 5.99 0.75
C THR A 138 -19.01 4.62 1.00
N ALA A 139 -19.38 4.34 2.24
CA ALA A 139 -20.14 3.16 2.55
C ALA A 139 -21.40 3.20 1.68
N PRO A 140 -21.79 2.10 1.03
CA PRO A 140 -23.10 2.06 0.41
C PRO A 140 -24.11 2.38 1.51
N ARG A 141 -24.83 3.51 1.36
CA ARG A 141 -26.00 3.81 2.18
C ARG A 141 -26.99 2.70 1.89
N THR A 142 -26.98 1.65 2.71
CA THR A 142 -28.14 0.80 2.85
C THR A 142 -29.23 1.69 3.41
N THR A 143 -30.10 2.19 2.54
CA THR A 143 -31.40 2.75 2.95
C THR A 143 -32.13 1.63 3.67
N ALA A 144 -32.10 1.66 5.00
CA ALA A 144 -33.01 0.87 5.80
C ALA A 144 -34.45 1.27 5.42
N PRO A 145 -35.37 0.32 5.19
CA PRO A 145 -36.77 0.64 4.96
C PRO A 145 -37.34 1.34 6.19
N ALA A 146 -38.13 2.40 5.94
CA ALA A 146 -38.84 3.13 6.98
C ALA A 146 -39.72 2.18 7.81
N ALA A 147 -39.55 2.21 9.13
CA ALA A 147 -40.45 1.56 10.06
C ALA A 147 -41.84 2.20 9.94
N THR A 148 -42.85 1.39 9.62
CA THR A 148 -44.26 1.76 9.60
C THR A 148 -44.72 2.12 11.01
N PRO A 149 -45.43 3.24 11.24
CA PRO A 149 -45.97 3.55 12.56
C PRO A 149 -47.10 2.58 12.91
N SER A 150 -47.01 1.96 14.09
CA SER A 150 -48.06 1.12 14.67
C SER A 150 -49.15 2.01 15.30
N PRO A 151 -50.46 1.75 15.09
CA PRO A 151 -51.51 2.57 15.67
C PRO A 151 -51.68 2.27 17.18
N ALA A 152 -51.67 3.33 17.98
CA ALA A 152 -51.98 3.29 19.40
C ALA A 152 -53.47 2.93 19.61
N GLY A 153 -53.73 1.71 20.06
CA GLY A 153 -55.04 1.28 20.55
C GLY A 153 -55.38 1.99 21.87
N GLY A 154 -56.55 2.64 21.88
CA GLY A 154 -57.01 3.49 22.97
C GLY A 154 -57.50 2.73 24.21
N THR A 155 -57.29 3.41 25.35
CA THR A 155 -58.23 3.65 26.46
C THR A 155 -58.94 2.47 27.10
N THR A 156 -58.63 2.19 28.37
CA THR A 156 -59.67 1.98 29.42
C THR A 156 -59.15 2.32 30.82
N ALA A 157 -59.66 3.42 31.37
CA ALA A 157 -59.77 3.76 32.80
C ALA A 157 -60.99 4.69 32.88
N ARG A 158 -61.98 4.64 33.81
CA ARG A 158 -62.27 3.86 35.02
C ARG A 158 -63.73 4.21 35.43
N ALA A 159 -64.45 3.27 36.03
CA ALA A 159 -65.57 3.37 37.01
C ALA A 159 -66.74 4.37 36.86
N ARG A 160 -67.98 3.85 36.87
CA ARG A 160 -68.95 3.97 37.98
C ARG A 160 -70.11 2.99 37.79
#